data_AF-A0A6C0LJV1-F1
#
_entry.id   AF-A0A6C0LJV1-F1
#
_cell.length_a   1.000
_cell.length_b   1.000
_cell.length_c   1.000
_cell.angle_alpha   90.00
_cell.angle_beta   90.00
_cell.angle_gamma   90.00
#
_symmetry.space_group_name_H-M   'P 1'
#
loop_
_entity.id
_entity.type
_entity.pdbx_description
1 polymer ?
#
loop_
_entity_poly.entity_id
_entity_poly.type
_entity_poly.pdbx_seq_one_letter_code
_entity_poly.pdbx_strand_id
1 'polypeptide(L)'
;MSKSVNLQLVDLLPDDMIWEIYQYLPVSIKAFLNKENYCLYHSFIKPRIFHFENYVRDTIRRDSPFVFTFVLEENGKKWLTNKKYYYKNKIFANYLYFIIDFCTENLSDKCRFVLESYLNRFGLCKNGHKKNIIQTVRWRK
;
A
#
# COMPACT_ATOMS: atom_id res chain seq x y z
N MET A 1 4.49 -19.67 -13.19
CA MET A 1 3.68 -18.61 -13.83
C MET A 1 2.24 -18.79 -13.39
N SER A 2 1.72 -17.87 -12.57
CA SER A 2 0.31 -17.88 -12.17
C SER A 2 -0.54 -17.42 -13.37
N LYS A 3 -1.43 -18.27 -13.88
CA LYS A 3 -2.45 -17.84 -14.84
C LYS A 3 -3.38 -16.87 -14.10
N SER A 4 -3.39 -15.61 -14.50
CA SER A 4 -4.38 -14.65 -14.03
C SER A 4 -5.76 -15.12 -14.51
N VAL A 5 -6.63 -15.49 -13.57
CA VAL A 5 -8.03 -15.82 -13.89
C VAL A 5 -8.70 -14.54 -14.36
N ASN A 6 -9.09 -14.49 -15.64
CA ASN A 6 -9.89 -13.38 -16.16
C ASN A 6 -11.34 -13.61 -15.76
N LEU A 7 -11.78 -12.94 -14.69
CA LEU A 7 -13.12 -13.08 -14.13
C LEU A 7 -14.20 -12.32 -14.93
N GLN A 8 -13.84 -11.54 -15.96
CA GLN A 8 -14.81 -10.76 -16.76
C GLN A 8 -15.80 -11.65 -17.52
N LEU A 9 -15.44 -12.93 -17.76
CA LEU A 9 -16.33 -13.90 -18.39
C LEU A 9 -17.28 -14.57 -17.40
N VAL A 10 -16.99 -14.50 -16.09
CA VAL A 10 -17.82 -15.10 -15.03
C VAL A 10 -19.11 -14.30 -14.85
N ASP A 11 -19.06 -12.98 -15.03
CA ASP A 11 -20.23 -12.09 -14.90
C ASP A 11 -21.30 -12.31 -15.98
N LEU A 12 -21.00 -13.10 -17.02
CA LEU A 12 -21.94 -13.48 -18.08
C LEU A 12 -22.70 -14.77 -17.75
N LEU A 13 -22.33 -15.47 -16.67
CA LEU A 13 -22.95 -16.72 -16.26
C LEU A 13 -24.21 -16.48 -15.42
N PRO A 14 -25.15 -17.43 -15.40
CA PRO A 14 -26.23 -17.46 -14.42
C PRO A 14 -25.72 -17.41 -12.97
N ASP A 15 -26.47 -16.76 -12.08
CA ASP A 15 -26.08 -16.52 -10.69
C ASP A 15 -25.76 -17.80 -9.91
N ASP A 16 -26.47 -18.89 -10.19
CA ASP A 16 -26.24 -20.22 -9.61
C ASP A 16 -24.87 -20.78 -10.01
N MET A 17 -24.45 -20.60 -11.26
CA MET A 17 -23.11 -21.00 -11.71
C MET A 17 -22.02 -20.13 -11.09
N ILE A 18 -22.26 -18.82 -10.98
CA ILE A 18 -21.33 -17.90 -10.31
C ILE A 18 -21.16 -18.30 -8.84
N TRP A 19 -22.24 -18.64 -8.16
CA TRP A 19 -22.22 -19.09 -6.77
C TRP A 19 -21.39 -20.36 -6.59
N GLU A 20 -21.61 -21.37 -7.43
CA GLU A 20 -20.82 -22.60 -7.40
C GLU A 20 -19.33 -22.32 -7.61
N ILE A 21 -18.97 -21.52 -8.63
CA ILE A 21 -17.58 -21.12 -8.88
C ILE A 21 -17.00 -20.42 -7.65
N TYR A 22 -17.75 -19.48 -7.06
CA TYR A 22 -17.33 -18.74 -5.89
C TYR A 22 -17.00 -19.65 -4.71
N GLN A 23 -17.75 -20.74 -4.48
CA GLN A 23 -17.45 -21.68 -3.40
C GLN A 23 -16.05 -22.28 -3.51
N TYR A 24 -15.63 -22.64 -4.73
CA TYR A 24 -14.31 -23.25 -4.98
C TYR A 24 -13.16 -22.25 -5.06
N LEU A 25 -13.43 -20.93 -5.09
CA LEU A 25 -12.35 -19.95 -5.12
C LEU A 25 -11.54 -19.97 -3.80
N PRO A 26 -10.21 -20.02 -3.87
CA PRO A 26 -9.37 -19.95 -2.68
C PRO A 26 -9.48 -18.57 -2.03
N VAL A 27 -9.32 -18.53 -0.70
CA VAL A 27 -9.38 -17.29 0.11
C VAL A 27 -8.49 -16.18 -0.45
N SER A 28 -7.30 -16.55 -0.96
CA SER A 28 -6.38 -15.58 -1.55
C SER A 28 -6.87 -14.91 -2.82
N ILE A 29 -7.81 -15.52 -3.54
CA ILE A 29 -8.47 -14.89 -4.70
C ILE A 29 -9.70 -14.14 -4.20
N LYS A 30 -10.52 -14.76 -3.34
CA LYS A 30 -11.71 -14.14 -2.75
C LYS A 30 -11.43 -12.78 -2.13
N ALA A 31 -10.31 -12.66 -1.41
CA ALA A 31 -9.90 -11.44 -0.73
C ALA A 31 -9.74 -10.22 -1.66
N PHE A 32 -9.48 -10.43 -2.95
CA PHE A 32 -9.34 -9.33 -3.92
C PHE A 32 -10.58 -9.09 -4.77
N LEU A 33 -11.67 -9.86 -4.58
CA LEU A 33 -12.89 -9.71 -5.36
C LEU A 33 -13.69 -8.46 -4.97
N ASN A 34 -13.75 -8.16 -3.67
CA ASN A 34 -14.45 -6.98 -3.16
C ASN A 34 -13.83 -6.50 -1.84
N LYS A 35 -14.24 -5.31 -1.38
CA LYS A 35 -13.70 -4.67 -0.17
C LYS A 35 -14.05 -5.44 1.11
N GLU A 36 -15.24 -6.04 1.19
CA GLU A 36 -15.70 -6.79 2.36
C GLU A 36 -14.85 -8.05 2.57
N ASN A 37 -14.66 -8.82 1.50
CA ASN A 37 -13.77 -9.97 1.46
C ASN A 37 -12.32 -9.56 1.76
N TYR A 38 -11.86 -8.41 1.26
CA TYR A 38 -10.53 -7.92 1.62
C TYR A 38 -10.43 -7.72 3.13
N CYS A 39 -11.38 -7.02 3.75
CA CYS A 39 -11.41 -6.83 5.20
C CYS A 39 -11.42 -8.16 5.96
N LEU A 40 -12.25 -9.11 5.52
CA LEU A 40 -12.43 -10.42 6.17
C LEU A 40 -11.17 -11.30 6.08
N TYR A 41 -10.48 -11.25 4.94
CA TYR A 41 -9.41 -12.18 4.61
C TYR A 41 -8.00 -11.55 4.56
N HIS A 42 -7.86 -10.26 4.87
CA HIS A 42 -6.59 -9.52 4.80
C HIS A 42 -5.45 -10.21 5.56
N SER A 43 -5.75 -10.80 6.72
CA SER A 43 -4.79 -11.56 7.53
C SER A 43 -4.15 -12.73 6.78
N PHE A 44 -4.86 -13.34 5.83
CA PHE A 44 -4.37 -14.44 4.99
C PHE A 44 -3.56 -13.98 3.78
N ILE A 45 -3.74 -12.72 3.35
CA ILE A 45 -2.99 -12.13 2.24
C ILE A 45 -1.57 -11.79 2.69
N LYS A 46 -1.43 -11.19 3.88
CA LYS A 46 -0.18 -10.62 4.37
C LYS A 46 1.04 -11.56 4.30
N PRO A 47 0.97 -12.84 4.75
CA PRO A 47 2.10 -13.76 4.67
C PRO A 47 2.52 -14.11 3.23
N ARG A 48 1.64 -13.89 2.25
CA ARG A 48 1.89 -14.21 0.84
C ARG A 48 2.58 -13.06 0.09
N ILE A 49 2.78 -11.91 0.73
CA ILE A 49 3.45 -10.76 0.14
C ILE A 49 4.96 -10.90 0.34
N PHE A 50 5.66 -11.49 -0.64
CA PHE A 50 7.11 -11.69 -0.57
C PHE A 50 7.91 -10.38 -0.61
N HIS A 51 7.57 -9.47 -1.54
CA HIS A 51 8.26 -8.19 -1.71
C HIS A 51 7.40 -7.04 -1.19
N PHE A 52 7.30 -6.95 0.14
CA PHE A 52 6.39 -6.00 0.80
C PHE A 52 6.60 -4.54 0.38
N GLU A 53 7.85 -4.06 0.24
CA GLU A 53 8.08 -2.69 -0.22
C GLU A 53 7.61 -2.45 -1.65
N ASN A 54 7.77 -3.43 -2.55
CA ASN A 54 7.24 -3.33 -3.91
C ASN A 54 5.70 -3.29 -3.88
N TYR A 55 5.07 -4.12 -3.05
CA TYR A 55 3.63 -4.08 -2.85
C TYR A 55 3.13 -2.71 -2.37
N VAL A 56 3.83 -2.09 -1.41
CA VAL A 56 3.51 -0.73 -0.94
C VAL A 56 3.66 0.28 -2.08
N ARG A 57 4.77 0.23 -2.81
CA ARG A 57 5.03 1.14 -3.94
C ARG A 57 3.99 0.99 -5.05
N ASP A 58 3.60 -0.24 -5.38
CA ASP A 58 2.59 -0.51 -6.41
C ASP A 58 1.19 -0.08 -5.97
N THR A 59 0.87 -0.24 -4.67
CA THR A 59 -0.36 0.28 -4.08
C THR A 59 -0.45 1.81 -4.21
N ILE A 60 0.67 2.51 -3.95
CA ILE A 60 0.75 3.97 -4.09
C ILE A 60 0.66 4.38 -5.56
N ARG A 61 1.42 3.76 -6.46
CA ARG A 61 1.39 4.06 -7.91
C ARG A 61 -0.01 3.95 -8.52
N ARG A 62 -0.83 3.03 -8.01
CA ARG A 62 -2.22 2.84 -8.42
C ARG A 62 -3.22 3.73 -7.68
N ASP A 63 -2.74 4.64 -6.84
CA ASP A 63 -3.52 5.51 -5.95
C ASP A 63 -4.69 4.76 -5.29
N SER A 64 -4.36 3.65 -4.62
CA SER A 64 -5.32 2.72 -4.02
C SER A 64 -5.44 2.97 -2.50
N PRO A 65 -6.19 4.01 -2.06
CA PRO A 65 -6.21 4.45 -0.67
C PRO A 65 -6.75 3.39 0.29
N PHE A 66 -7.72 2.59 -0.15
CA PHE A 66 -8.34 1.55 0.68
C PHE A 66 -7.30 0.54 1.17
N VAL A 67 -6.57 -0.08 0.24
CA VAL A 67 -5.50 -1.05 0.54
C VAL A 67 -4.38 -0.37 1.35
N PHE A 68 -4.03 0.85 0.96
CA PHE A 68 -2.99 1.61 1.63
C PHE A 68 -3.32 1.91 3.10
N THR A 69 -4.59 2.16 3.44
CA THR A 69 -5.03 2.35 4.84
C THR A 69 -4.69 1.14 5.71
N PHE A 70 -5.00 -0.08 5.25
CA PHE A 70 -4.68 -1.31 6.01
C PHE A 70 -3.17 -1.46 6.20
N VAL A 71 -2.42 -1.27 5.11
CA VAL A 71 -0.96 -1.34 5.13
C VAL A 71 -0.36 -0.33 6.12
N LEU A 72 -0.89 0.89 6.13
CA LEU A 72 -0.41 1.97 6.97
C LEU A 72 -0.75 1.77 8.44
N GLU A 73 -1.98 1.35 8.77
CA GLU A 73 -2.39 1.07 10.16
C GLU A 73 -1.53 -0.04 10.79
N GLU A 74 -1.18 -1.07 10.02
CA GLU A 74 -0.36 -2.17 10.52
C GLU A 74 1.13 -1.83 10.69
N ASN A 75 1.68 -0.99 9.81
CA ASN A 75 3.12 -0.80 9.70
C ASN A 75 3.60 0.60 10.09
N GLY A 76 2.69 1.57 10.18
CA GLY A 76 3.02 2.99 10.32
C GLY A 76 3.88 3.30 11.55
N LYS A 77 3.63 2.64 12.69
CA LYS A 77 4.46 2.77 13.90
C LYS A 77 5.89 2.29 13.67
N LYS A 78 6.08 1.12 13.05
CA LYS A 78 7.40 0.58 12.70
C LYS A 78 8.11 1.46 11.67
N TRP A 79 7.36 1.99 10.72
CA TRP A 79 7.88 2.89 9.70
C TRP A 79 8.34 4.23 10.26
N LEU A 80 7.75 4.70 11.37
CA LEU A 80 8.17 5.91 12.06
C LEU A 80 9.49 5.72 12.81
N THR A 81 9.71 4.54 13.41
CA THR A 81 10.92 4.23 14.17
C THR A 81 12.12 3.91 13.27
N ASN A 82 11.89 3.29 12.11
CA ASN A 82 12.93 2.99 11.12
C ASN A 82 13.53 4.28 10.53
N LYS A 83 14.74 4.65 10.96
CA LYS A 83 15.41 5.88 10.51
C LYS A 83 16.27 5.65 9.26
N LYS A 84 16.56 6.74 8.56
CA LYS A 84 17.49 6.79 7.41
C LYS A 84 17.12 5.78 6.33
N TYR A 85 15.92 5.90 5.78
CA TYR A 85 15.49 5.05 4.68
C TYR A 85 16.13 5.53 3.37
N TYR A 86 16.76 4.63 2.63
CA TYR A 86 17.45 4.95 1.38
C TYR A 86 16.58 4.56 0.19
N TYR A 87 16.41 5.48 -0.74
CA TYR A 87 15.74 5.17 -2.02
C TYR A 87 16.27 6.08 -3.12
N LYS A 88 16.68 5.46 -4.24
CA LYS A 88 17.46 6.14 -5.28
C LYS A 88 18.67 6.86 -4.63
N ASN A 89 18.91 8.12 -4.97
CA ASN A 89 19.98 8.95 -4.40
C ASN A 89 19.52 9.83 -3.23
N LYS A 90 18.39 9.50 -2.59
CA LYS A 90 17.80 10.24 -1.47
C LYS A 90 17.84 9.41 -0.18
N ILE A 91 18.13 10.07 0.93
CA ILE A 91 18.03 9.52 2.29
C ILE A 91 16.87 10.24 2.98
N PHE A 92 15.86 9.48 3.39
CA PHE A 92 14.69 9.96 4.10
C PHE A 92 14.83 9.73 5.59
N ALA A 93 14.34 10.66 6.40
CA ALA A 93 14.40 10.55 7.85
C ALA A 93 13.75 9.26 8.37
N ASN A 94 12.69 8.77 7.71
CA ASN A 94 12.06 7.46 7.95
C ASN A 94 11.24 7.04 6.72
N TYR A 95 10.61 5.85 6.79
CA TYR A 95 9.85 5.30 5.66
C TYR A 95 8.57 6.10 5.34
N LEU A 96 7.92 6.71 6.35
CA LEU A 96 6.74 7.56 6.12
C LEU A 96 7.07 8.78 5.27
N TYR A 97 8.23 9.40 5.50
CA TYR A 97 8.69 10.53 4.68
C TYR A 97 9.05 10.12 3.26
N PHE A 98 9.60 8.91 3.08
CA PHE A 98 9.72 8.34 1.75
C PHE A 98 8.36 8.21 1.07
N ILE A 99 7.33 7.70 1.77
CA ILE A 99 6.00 7.58 1.17
C ILE A 99 5.42 8.93 0.76
N ILE A 100 5.59 9.99 1.56
CA ILE A 100 5.10 11.34 1.20
C ILE A 100 5.73 11.82 -0.12
N ASP A 101 7.06 11.73 -0.23
CA ASP A 101 7.80 12.08 -1.45
C ASP A 101 7.38 11.19 -2.61
N PHE A 102 7.21 9.88 -2.37
CA PHE A 102 6.81 8.91 -3.38
C PHE A 102 5.37 9.12 -3.88
N CYS A 103 4.41 9.45 -3.02
CA CYS A 103 3.06 9.85 -3.43
C CYS A 103 3.09 11.11 -4.29
N THR A 104 3.96 12.06 -3.98
CA THR A 104 4.12 13.30 -4.75
C THR A 104 4.74 13.03 -6.12
N GLU A 105 5.79 12.21 -6.19
CA GLU A 105 6.44 11.78 -7.44
C GLU A 105 5.46 11.03 -8.38
N ASN A 106 4.46 10.32 -7.83
CA ASN A 106 3.51 9.51 -8.60
C ASN A 106 2.08 10.10 -8.68
N LEU A 107 1.89 11.36 -8.28
CA LEU A 107 0.58 12.05 -8.29
C LEU A 107 -0.54 11.27 -7.56
N SER A 108 -0.19 10.58 -6.47
CA SER A 108 -1.07 9.70 -5.71
C SER A 108 -1.73 10.45 -4.56
N ASP A 109 -2.59 11.43 -4.88
CA ASP A 109 -3.15 12.37 -3.91
C ASP A 109 -4.05 11.69 -2.86
N LYS A 110 -4.80 10.63 -3.21
CA LYS A 110 -5.66 9.93 -2.24
C LYS A 110 -4.82 9.17 -1.22
N CYS A 111 -3.77 8.47 -1.69
CA CYS A 111 -2.81 7.83 -0.79
C CYS A 111 -2.08 8.86 0.08
N ARG A 112 -1.71 10.03 -0.47
CA ARG A 112 -1.11 11.12 0.31
C ARG A 112 -2.06 11.61 1.40
N PHE A 113 -3.33 11.83 1.07
CA PHE A 113 -4.36 12.27 2.02
C PHE A 113 -4.57 11.26 3.17
N VAL A 114 -4.59 9.96 2.86
CA VAL A 114 -4.65 8.88 3.87
C VAL A 114 -3.45 8.96 4.81
N LEU A 115 -2.24 9.15 4.29
CA LEU A 115 -1.04 9.27 5.10
C LEU A 115 -1.05 10.52 5.98
N GLU A 116 -1.43 11.67 5.44
CA GLU A 116 -1.54 12.92 6.18
C GLU A 116 -2.56 12.81 7.31
N SER A 117 -3.71 12.19 7.04
CA SER A 117 -4.76 11.92 8.03
C SER A 117 -4.26 11.00 9.16
N TYR A 118 -3.53 9.93 8.82
CA TYR A 118 -2.87 9.07 9.79
C TYR A 118 -1.89 9.87 10.65
N LEU A 119 -0.97 10.64 10.05
CA LEU A 119 0.01 11.45 10.79
C LEU A 119 -0.64 12.50 11.70
N ASN A 120 -1.74 13.12 11.25
CA ASN A 120 -2.53 14.06 12.04
C ASN A 120 -3.11 13.39 13.28
N ARG A 121 -3.65 12.17 13.15
CA ARG A 121 -4.19 11.38 14.26
C ARG A 121 -3.15 11.10 15.35
N PHE A 122 -1.88 10.93 14.99
CA PHE A 122 -0.77 10.71 15.93
C PHE A 122 -0.06 12.01 16.37
N GLY A 123 -0.56 13.19 15.98
CA GLY A 123 0.02 14.48 16.36
C GLY A 123 1.37 14.80 15.70
N LEU A 124 1.74 14.10 14.62
CA LEU A 124 3.05 14.20 13.98
C LEU A 124 3.16 15.32 12.93
N CYS A 125 2.06 16.00 12.62
CA CYS A 125 2.01 17.01 11.55
C CYS A 125 2.53 18.41 11.93
N LYS A 126 2.87 18.68 13.19
CA LYS A 126 3.39 20.01 13.58
C LYS A 126 4.87 20.15 13.21
N ASN A 127 5.16 20.98 12.19
CA ASN A 127 6.49 21.46 11.76
C ASN A 127 7.35 20.51 10.90
N GLY A 128 6.76 19.70 10.01
CA GLY A 128 7.52 18.85 9.08
C GLY A 128 8.46 19.65 8.16
N HIS A 129 7.95 20.71 7.53
CA HIS A 129 8.66 21.57 6.57
C HIS A 129 9.91 22.29 7.13
N LYS A 130 10.11 22.32 8.46
CA LYS A 130 11.28 22.95 9.10
C LYS A 130 12.41 21.97 9.41
N LYS A 131 12.25 20.67 9.13
CA LYS A 131 13.24 19.63 9.45
C LYS A 131 13.93 19.15 8.17
N ASN A 132 15.24 18.91 8.23
CA ASN A 132 16.00 18.27 7.14
C ASN A 132 15.56 16.80 6.98
N ILE A 133 14.40 16.59 6.35
CA ILE A 133 13.73 15.30 6.22
C ILE A 133 14.32 14.46 5.08
N ILE A 134 14.86 15.12 4.06
CA ILE A 134 15.42 14.47 2.86
C ILE A 134 16.83 15.01 2.65
N GLN A 135 17.80 14.11 2.50
CA GLN A 135 19.16 14.44 2.12
C GLN A 135 19.46 13.82 0.76
N THR A 136 20.01 14.59 -0.18
CA THR A 136 20.45 14.05 -1.47
C THR A 136 21.92 13.68 -1.38
N VAL A 137 22.26 12.45 -1.74
CA VAL A 137 23.66 12.01 -1.81
C VAL A 137 24.28 12.54 -3.09
N ARG A 138 25.25 13.45 -2.97
CA ARG A 138 26.06 13.92 -4.10
C ARG A 138 27.44 13.29 -4.00
N TRP A 139 27.86 12.59 -5.05
CA TRP A 139 29.27 12.19 -5.20
C TRP A 139 30.11 13.45 -5.40
N ARG A 140 31.12 13.66 -4.55
CA ARG A 140 32.14 14.69 -4.82
C ARG A 140 33.02 14.15 -5.96
N LYS A 141 33.18 14.96 -7.01
CA LYS A 141 34.25 14.77 -8.00
C LYS A 141 35.58 15.10 -7.37
#